data_AF-A0A1G8QBU5-F1
#
_entry.id   AF-A0A1G8QBU5-F1
#
_cell.length_a   1.000
_cell.length_b   1.000
_cell.length_c   1.000
_cell.angle_alpha   90.00
_cell.angle_beta   90.00
_cell.angle_gamma   90.00
#
_symmetry.space_group_name_H-M   'P 1'
#
loop_
_entity.id
_entity.type
_entity.pdbx_description
1 polymer ?
#
loop_
_entity_poly.entity_id
_entity_poly.type
_entity_poly.pdbx_seq_one_letter_code
_entity_poly.pdbx_strand_id
1 'polypeptide(L)' 'MMDEKIVRLRTYQKNIDRYVRLLETTLTEVERQYIERRLTEERSAMALLSASSLQMAIEANVANQACNRQPSFNAAE' A
#
# COMPACT_ATOMS: atom_id res chain seq x y z
N MET A 1 7.79 6.70 -9.74
CA MET A 1 6.40 6.83 -9.20
C MET A 1 5.86 5.54 -8.60
N MET A 2 5.99 4.36 -9.22
CA MET A 2 5.70 3.06 -8.55
C MET A 2 6.79 2.67 -7.55
N ASP A 3 8.07 2.84 -7.90
CA ASP A 3 9.19 2.47 -7.00
C ASP A 3 9.13 3.21 -5.66
N GLU A 4 8.72 4.47 -5.68
CA GLU A 4 8.55 5.29 -4.48
C GLU A 4 7.44 4.76 -3.57
N LYS A 5 6.32 4.29 -4.14
CA LYS A 5 5.24 3.64 -3.37
C LYS A 5 5.72 2.32 -2.78
N ILE A 6 6.48 1.51 -3.54
CA ILE A 6 7.06 0.25 -3.07
C ILE A 6 8.05 0.50 -1.93
N VAL A 7 8.92 1.50 -2.08
CA VAL A 7 9.87 1.92 -1.03
C VAL A 7 9.11 2.36 0.23
N ARG A 8 8.05 3.16 0.09
CA ARG A 8 7.21 3.57 1.24
C ARG A 8 6.52 2.40 1.92
N LEU A 9 5.92 1.47 1.18
CA LEU A 9 5.30 0.26 1.74
C LEU A 9 6.31 -0.56 2.53
N ARG A 10 7.50 -0.77 1.98
CA ARG A 10 8.60 -1.47 2.67
C ARG A 10 9.03 -0.74 3.93
N THR A 11 9.11 0.59 3.89
CA THR A 11 9.45 1.41 5.06
C THR A 11 8.39 1.28 6.16
N TYR A 12 7.11 1.40 5.83
CA TYR A 12 6.03 1.21 6.81
C TYR A 12 6.08 -0.19 7.43
N GLN A 13 6.38 -1.22 6.65
CA GLN A 13 6.48 -2.59 7.16
C GLN A 13 7.64 -2.75 8.14
N LYS A 14 8.82 -2.20 7.79
CA LYS A 14 9.98 -2.16 8.71
C LYS A 14 9.68 -1.41 10.01
N ASN A 15 8.97 -0.29 9.92
CA ASN A 15 8.59 0.50 11.08
C ASN A 15 7.64 -0.28 11.99
N ILE A 16 6.63 -0.95 11.42
CA ILE A 16 5.69 -1.81 12.15
C ILE A 16 6.45 -2.94 12.86
N ASP A 17 7.31 -3.67 12.16
CA ASP A 17 8.08 -4.78 12.75
C ASP A 17 9.01 -4.31 13.87
N ARG A 18 9.54 -3.09 13.75
CA ARG A 18 10.37 -2.47 14.79
C ARG A 18 9.54 -2.11 16.02
N TYR A 19 8.37 -1.49 15.82
CA TYR A 19 7.51 -1.08 16.93
C TYR A 19 6.90 -2.28 17.66
N VAL A 20 6.53 -3.35 16.96
CA VAL A 20 6.09 -4.62 17.58
C VAL A 20 7.20 -5.20 18.46
N ARG A 21 8.44 -5.27 17.96
CA ARG A 21 9.59 -5.73 18.75
C ARG A 21 9.89 -4.82 19.95
N LEU A 22 9.69 -3.51 19.81
CA LEU A 22 9.91 -2.58 20.92
C LEU A 22 8.88 -2.80 22.05
N LEU A 23 7.63 -3.14 21.72
CA LEU A 23 6.60 -3.45 22.70
C LEU A 23 6.88 -4.71 23.53
N GLU A 24 7.73 -5.61 23.04
CA GLU A 24 8.20 -6.80 23.75
C GLU A 24 9.30 -6.48 24.80
N THR A 25 9.85 -5.26 24.78
CA THR A 25 10.88 -4.83 25.72
C THR A 25 10.30 -4.13 26.96
N THR A 26 11.14 -3.86 27.96
CA THR A 26 10.75 -3.06 29.13
C THR A 26 10.62 -1.59 28.74
N LEU A 27 9.39 -1.09 28.74
CA LEU A 27 9.03 0.28 28.41
C LEU A 27 8.28 0.92 29.57
N THR A 28 8.45 2.22 29.74
CA THR A 28 7.56 3.03 30.58
C THR A 28 6.18 3.13 29.93
N GLU A 29 5.18 3.49 30.72
CA GLU A 29 3.81 3.65 30.24
C GLU A 29 3.71 4.70 29.12
N VAL A 30 4.44 5.81 29.27
CA VAL A 30 4.47 6.89 28.27
C VAL A 30 5.09 6.40 26.95
N GLU A 31 6.18 5.63 27.01
CA GLU A 31 6.81 5.06 25.83
C GLU A 31 5.89 4.04 25.15
N ARG A 32 5.23 3.18 25.93
CA ARG A 32 4.25 2.21 25.40
C ARG A 32 3.12 2.92 24.66
N GLN A 33 2.48 3.91 25.28
CA GLN A 33 1.40 4.69 24.65
C GLN A 33 1.87 5.40 23.39
N TYR A 34 3.09 5.96 23.40
CA TYR A 34 3.69 6.56 22.22
C TYR A 34 3.85 5.54 21.08
N ILE A 35 4.39 4.35 21.38
CA ILE A 35 4.64 3.30 20.38
C ILE A 35 3.32 2.75 19.83
N GLU A 36 2.31 2.52 20.66
CA GLU A 36 1.00 2.03 20.23
C GLU A 36 0.29 3.03 19.31
N ARG A 37 0.35 4.32 19.64
CA ARG A 37 -0.16 5.38 18.77
C ARG A 37 0.57 5.40 17.43
N ARG A 38 1.91 5.38 17.46
CA ARG A 38 2.74 5.33 16.24
C ARG A 38 2.46 4.07 15.41
N LEU A 39 2.29 2.92 16.04
CA LEU A 39 1.97 1.67 15.36
C LEU A 39 0.64 1.76 14.60
N THR A 40 -0.36 2.40 15.21
CA THR A 40 -1.67 2.63 14.58
C THR A 40 -1.54 3.55 13.37
N GLU A 41 -0.80 4.66 13.51
CA GLU A 41 -0.54 5.60 12.42
C GLU A 41 0.17 4.92 11.23
N GLU A 42 1.20 4.10 11.48
CA GLU A 42 1.93 3.39 10.41
C GLU A 42 1.04 2.36 9.70
N ARG A 43 0.20 1.62 10.44
CA ARG A 43 -0.76 0.67 9.86
C ARG A 43 -1.80 1.38 8.99
N SER A 44 -2.34 2.49 9.46
CA SER A 44 -3.29 3.30 8.68
C SER A 44 -2.65 3.89 7.43
N ALA A 45 -1.43 4.43 7.53
CA ALA A 45 -0.69 4.97 6.39
C ALA A 45 -0.38 3.90 5.34
N MET A 46 0.02 2.70 5.78
CA MET A 46 0.22 1.55 4.88
C MET A 46 -1.07 1.12 4.19
N ALA A 47 -2.19 1.04 4.92
CA ALA A 47 -3.48 0.63 4.37
C ALA A 47 -4.00 1.63 3.32
N LEU A 48 -3.86 2.94 3.57
CA LEU A 48 -4.22 3.98 2.60
C LEU A 48 -3.36 3.89 1.34
N LEU A 49 -2.04 3.68 1.51
CA LEU A 49 -1.13 3.58 0.38
C LEU A 49 -1.35 2.30 -0.45
N SER A 50 -1.68 1.18 0.19
CA SER A 50 -1.98 -0.08 -0.49
C SER A 50 -3.31 0.01 -1.24
N ALA A 51 -4.36 0.60 -0.64
CA ALA A 51 -5.64 0.83 -1.30
C ALA A 51 -5.49 1.72 -2.55
N SER A 52 -4.74 2.82 -2.44
CA SER A 52 -4.41 3.68 -3.60
C SER A 52 -3.65 2.92 -4.69
N SER A 53 -2.72 2.05 -4.30
CA SER A 53 -1.92 1.26 -5.26
C SER A 53 -2.78 0.20 -5.96
N LEU A 54 -3.70 -0.44 -5.24
CA LEU A 54 -4.66 -1.40 -5.78
C LEU A 54 -5.62 -0.74 -6.76
N GLN A 55 -6.18 0.42 -6.42
CA GLN A 55 -7.07 1.18 -7.30
C GLN A 55 -6.40 1.51 -8.64
N MET A 56 -5.16 2.00 -8.60
CA MET A 56 -4.37 2.25 -9.82
C MET A 56 -4.16 0.98 -10.65
N ALA A 57 -3.92 -0.17 -10.01
CA ALA A 57 -3.72 -1.44 -10.72
C ALA A 57 -5.00 -1.91 -11.42
N ILE A 58 -6.16 -1.72 -10.77
CA ILE A 58 -7.48 -2.01 -11.36
C ILE A 58 -7.72 -1.12 -12.58
N GLU A 59 -7.49 0.19 -12.45
CA GLU A 59 -7.66 1.15 -13.55
C GLU A 59 -6.76 0.83 -14.75
N ALA A 60 -5.49 0.49 -14.49
CA ALA A 60 -4.56 0.07 -15.54
C ALA A 60 -5.04 -1.21 -16.24
N ASN A 61 -5.58 -2.18 -15.50
CA ASN A 61 -6.10 -3.41 -16.07
C ASN A 61 -7.37 -3.16 -16.92
N VAL A 62 -8.27 -2.30 -16.46
CA VAL A 62 -9.47 -1.89 -17.22
C VAL A 62 -9.08 -1.18 -18.53
N ALA A 63 -8.11 -0.27 -18.47
CA ALA A 63 -7.59 0.42 -19.66
C ALA A 63 -6.98 -0.56 -20.67
N ASN A 64 -6.20 -1.54 -20.20
CA ASN A 64 -5.62 -2.58 -21.05
C ASN A 64 -6.70 -3.47 -21.70
N GLN A 65 -7.77 -3.81 -20.98
CA GLN A 65 -8.89 -4.57 -21.53
C GLN A 65 -9.69 -3.79 -22.58
N ALA A 66 -9.87 -2.48 -22.39
CA ALA A 66 -10.56 -1.64 -23.35
C ALA A 66 -9.77 -1.50 -24.67
N CYS A 67 -8.44 -1.38 -24.59
CA CYS A 67 -7.58 -1.29 -25.78
C CYS A 67 -7.50 -2.63 -26.54
N ASN A 68 -7.52 -3.77 -25.84
CA ASN A 68 -7.54 -5.11 -26.44
C ASN A 68 -8.89 -5.50 -27.08
N ARG A 69 -9.94 -4.70 -26.88
CA ARG A 69 -11.27 -4.91 -27.48
C ARG A 69 -11.47 -4.00 -28.69
N GLN A 70 -10.53 -3.98 -29.64
CA GLN A 70 -10.81 -3.38 -30.95
C GLN A 70 -11.72 -4.34 -31.75
N PRO A 71 -12.89 -3.89 -32.23
CA PRO A 71 -13.69 -4.70 -33.13
C PRO A 71 -12.94 -4.81 -34.46
N SER A 72 -12.71 -6.04 -34.92
CA SER A 72 -12.34 -6.29 -36.31
C SER A 72 -13.47 -5.75 -37.18
N PHE A 73 -13.30 -4.54 -37.70
CA PHE A 73 -14.20 -3.96 -38.68
C PHE A 73 -13.96 -4.71 -40.01
N ASN A 74 -14.52 -5.91 -40.12
CA ASN A 74 -14.59 -6.61 -41.39
C ASN A 74 -15.68 -5.91 -42.21
N ALA A 75 -15.25 -4.89 -42.95
CA ALA A 75 -15.88 -4.45 -44.17
C ALA A 75 -15.46 -5.42 -45.29
N ALA A 76 -16.40 -6.25 -45.74
CA ALA A 76 -16.44 -6.95 -47.04
C ALA A 76 -17.55 -8.01 -46.94
N GLU A 77 -18.47 -8.20 -47.86
CA GLU A 77 -18.87 -7.52 -49.11
C GLU A 77 -20.23 -8.16 -49.45
#